data_AF-A0A7V9MNK2-F1
#
_entry.id   AF-A0A7V9MNK2-F1
#
_cell.length_a   1.000
_cell.length_b   1.000
_cell.length_c   1.000
_cell.angle_alpha   90.00
_cell.angle_beta   90.00
_cell.angle_gamma   90.00
#
_symmetry.space_group_name_H-M   'P 1'
#
loop_
_entity.id
_entity.type
_entity.pdbx_description
1 polymer ?
#
loop_
_entity_poly.entity_id
_entity_poly.type
_entity_poly.pdbx_seq_one_letter_code
_entity_poly.pdbx_strand_id
1 'polypeptide(L)' 'MRRQPSILTVTIATMIIFAVIFTSCKKDNCVKTIPEWCHRADLSTEYNPVCGCDGKTYQNSGFATCSGVLEYKQGKCKW' A
#
# COMPACT_ATOMS: atom_id res chain seq x y z
N MET A 1 48.42 6.87 -3.76
CA MET A 1 48.23 5.68 -4.63
C MET A 1 46.72 5.45 -4.78
N ARG A 2 46.13 5.67 -5.97
CA ARG A 2 44.69 5.39 -6.20
C ARG A 2 44.54 3.91 -6.55
N ARG A 3 43.98 3.10 -5.65
CA ARG A 3 43.57 1.72 -5.98
C ARG A 3 42.35 1.84 -6.90
N GLN A 4 42.56 1.64 -8.20
CA GLN A 4 41.48 1.56 -9.17
C GLN A 4 40.72 0.25 -8.91
N PRO A 5 39.38 0.29 -8.77
CA PRO A 5 38.58 -0.92 -8.64
C PRO A 5 38.71 -1.76 -9.92
N SER A 6 38.71 -3.09 -9.79
CA SER A 6 38.79 -3.98 -10.96
C SER A 6 37.50 -3.89 -11.78
N ILE A 7 37.61 -4.16 -13.09
CA ILE A 7 36.45 -4.15 -14.02
C ILE A 7 35.30 -5.03 -13.46
N LEU A 8 35.64 -6.17 -12.86
CA LEU A 8 34.68 -7.09 -12.23
C LEU A 8 33.90 -6.43 -11.06
N THR A 9 34.57 -5.61 -10.25
CA THR A 9 33.90 -4.90 -9.14
C THR A 9 32.96 -3.81 -9.64
N VAL A 10 33.28 -3.15 -10.76
CA VAL A 10 32.42 -2.13 -11.37
C VAL A 10 31.19 -2.77 -12.01
N THR A 11 31.35 -3.89 -12.73
CA THR A 11 30.23 -4.57 -13.41
C THR A 11 29.24 -5.18 -12.42
N ILE A 12 29.72 -5.81 -11.33
CA ILE A 12 28.87 -6.34 -10.26
C ILE A 12 28.07 -5.21 -9.59
N ALA A 13 28.72 -4.08 -9.28
CA ALA A 13 28.04 -2.94 -8.69
C ALA A 13 26.93 -2.39 -9.60
N THR A 14 27.16 -2.31 -10.91
CA THR A 14 26.15 -1.85 -11.88
C THR A 14 24.96 -2.80 -12.00
N MET A 15 25.19 -4.12 -11.95
CA MET A 15 24.12 -5.13 -12.00
C MET A 15 23.23 -5.07 -10.75
N ILE A 16 23.84 -4.87 -9.58
CA ILE A 16 23.11 -4.71 -8.31
C ILE A 16 22.28 -3.44 -8.32
N ILE A 17 22.83 -2.32 -8.80
CA ILE A 17 22.11 -1.04 -8.91
C ILE A 17 20.88 -1.18 -9.81
N PHE A 18 21.03 -1.83 -10.97
CA PHE A 18 19.92 -2.07 -11.89
C PHE A 18 18.84 -2.98 -11.28
N ALA A 19 19.24 -4.01 -10.54
CA ALA A 19 18.32 -4.89 -9.81
C ALA A 19 17.55 -4.14 -8.71
N VAL A 20 18.22 -3.27 -7.94
CA VAL A 20 17.57 -2.48 -6.88
C VAL A 20 16.55 -1.49 -7.47
N ILE A 21 16.90 -0.83 -8.59
CA ILE A 21 15.98 0.07 -9.31
C ILE A 21 14.71 -0.66 -9.75
N PHE A 22 14.82 -1.89 -10.26
CA PHE A 22 13.67 -2.70 -10.67
C PHE A 22 12.80 -3.17 -9.50
N THR A 23 13.38 -3.35 -8.31
CA THR A 23 12.64 -3.79 -7.11
C THR A 23 11.95 -2.66 -6.35
N SER A 24 12.18 -1.39 -6.69
CA SER A 24 11.78 -0.23 -5.85
C SER A 24 10.44 0.42 -6.21
N CYS A 25 9.46 -0.36 -6.68
CA CYS A 25 8.07 0.08 -6.78
C CYS A 25 7.18 -0.80 -5.89
N LYS A 26 7.27 -0.60 -4.56
CA LYS A 26 6.19 -1.03 -3.66
C LYS A 26 5.18 0.10 -3.64
N LYS A 27 4.22 0.04 -4.54
CA LYS A 27 3.17 1.05 -4.61
C LYS A 27 2.20 0.74 -3.46
N ASP A 28 2.27 1.52 -2.38
CA ASP A 28 1.26 1.50 -1.33
C ASP A 28 0.01 2.23 -1.86
N ASN A 29 -0.58 1.71 -2.94
CA ASN A 29 -1.80 2.24 -3.54
C ASN A 29 -3.02 1.73 -2.80
N CYS A 30 -3.09 2.06 -1.51
CA CYS A 30 -4.36 2.10 -0.80
C CYS A 30 -5.19 3.22 -1.47
N VAL A 31 -5.91 2.90 -2.56
CA VAL A 31 -6.41 3.90 -3.51
C VAL A 31 -7.48 4.77 -2.86
N LYS A 32 -7.21 6.07 -2.88
CA LYS A 32 -8.01 7.16 -2.31
C LYS A 32 -8.84 7.83 -3.39
N THR A 33 -9.90 7.17 -3.82
CA THR A 33 -11.00 7.86 -4.51
C THR A 33 -12.22 7.73 -3.63
N ILE A 34 -12.78 8.87 -3.20
CA ILE A 34 -13.99 8.91 -2.38
C ILE A 34 -15.17 8.90 -3.36
N PRO A 35 -16.07 7.91 -3.32
CA PRO A 35 -17.27 7.93 -4.15
C PRO A 35 -18.18 9.12 -3.80
N GLU A 36 -18.87 9.66 -4.79
CA GLU A 36 -19.81 10.78 -4.62
C GLU A 36 -20.98 10.44 -3.68
N TRP A 37 -21.33 9.15 -3.57
CA TRP A 37 -22.38 8.67 -2.66
C TRP A 37 -21.98 8.65 -1.18
N CYS A 38 -20.77 9.09 -0.82
CA CYS A 38 -20.31 9.20 0.57
C CYS A 38 -20.93 10.39 1.33
N HIS A 39 -22.25 10.54 1.20
CA HIS A 39 -23.06 11.33 2.10
C HIS A 39 -23.22 10.52 3.40
N ARG A 40 -22.45 10.89 4.42
CA ARG A 40 -22.36 10.21 5.74
C ARG A 40 -23.70 9.84 6.39
N ALA A 41 -24.82 10.41 5.93
CA ALA A 41 -26.17 10.12 6.43
C ALA A 41 -26.72 8.74 6.04
N ASP A 42 -26.20 8.08 4.99
CA ASP A 42 -26.79 6.83 4.46
C ASP A 42 -25.86 5.60 4.56
N LEU A 43 -24.81 5.69 5.38
CA LEU A 43 -23.93 4.55 5.63
C LEU A 43 -24.59 3.60 6.62
N SER A 44 -24.76 2.34 6.21
CA SER A 44 -25.24 1.29 7.12
C SER A 44 -24.41 1.27 8.39
N THR A 45 -25.07 1.26 9.54
CA THR A 45 -24.44 1.12 10.86
C THR A 45 -24.25 -0.35 11.26
N GLU A 46 -24.53 -1.29 10.35
CA GLU A 46 -24.24 -2.70 10.58
C GLU A 46 -22.75 -2.92 10.86
N TYR A 47 -22.50 -3.79 11.84
CA TYR A 47 -21.16 -4.16 12.23
C TYR A 47 -20.66 -5.36 11.41
N ASN A 48 -19.92 -5.08 10.35
CA ASN A 48 -19.31 -6.10 9.47
C ASN A 48 -17.87 -5.71 9.14
N PRO A 49 -16.94 -5.85 10.10
CA PRO A 49 -15.66 -5.15 10.09
C PRO A 49 -14.76 -5.58 8.94
N VAL A 50 -13.96 -4.63 8.44
CA VAL A 50 -12.93 -4.88 7.43
C VAL A 50 -11.59 -4.28 7.85
N CYS A 51 -10.49 -4.89 7.44
CA CYS A 51 -9.14 -4.41 7.64
C CYS A 51 -8.61 -3.75 6.37
N GLY A 52 -8.42 -2.43 6.40
CA GLY A 52 -7.89 -1.65 5.30
C GLY A 52 -6.43 -1.94 4.97
N CYS A 53 -6.04 -1.66 3.73
CA CYS A 53 -4.64 -1.63 3.29
C CYS A 53 -3.77 -0.64 4.08
N ASP A 54 -4.39 0.34 4.73
CA ASP A 54 -3.73 1.30 5.63
C ASP A 54 -3.52 0.75 7.05
N GLY A 55 -3.89 -0.52 7.28
CA GLY A 55 -3.82 -1.14 8.59
C GLY A 55 -4.78 -0.49 9.57
N LYS A 56 -6.00 -0.12 9.14
CA LYS A 56 -7.07 0.30 10.06
C LYS A 56 -8.26 -0.64 9.97
N THR A 57 -8.89 -0.89 11.11
CA THR A 57 -10.16 -1.61 11.14
C THR A 57 -11.29 -0.61 10.95
N TYR A 58 -12.12 -0.84 9.94
CA TYR A 58 -13.34 -0.09 9.68
C TYR A 58 -14.55 -0.91 10.12
N GLN A 59 -15.60 -0.24 10.58
CA GLN A 59 -16.84 -0.87 11.04
C GLN A 59 -17.51 -1.72 9.95
N ASN A 60 -17.47 -1.24 8.71
CA ASN A 60 -17.82 -2.00 7.52
C ASN A 60 -17.12 -1.45 6.28
N SER A 61 -17.32 -2.13 5.15
CA SER A 61 -16.78 -1.76 3.84
C SER A 61 -17.19 -0.35 3.39
N GLY A 62 -18.40 0.10 3.74
CA GLY A 62 -18.87 1.46 3.46
C GLY A 62 -18.02 2.50 4.19
N PHE A 63 -17.77 2.30 5.48
CA PHE A 63 -16.89 3.19 6.27
C PHE A 63 -15.44 3.19 5.74
N ALA A 64 -14.91 2.04 5.29
CA ALA A 64 -13.60 1.98 4.65
C ALA A 64 -13.58 2.81 3.35
N THR A 65 -14.57 2.58 2.48
CA THR A 65 -14.71 3.22 1.17
C THR A 65 -14.84 4.74 1.30
N CYS A 66 -15.70 5.22 2.20
CA CYS A 66 -15.88 6.65 2.44
C CYS A 66 -14.73 7.31 3.21
N SER A 67 -13.81 6.50 3.75
CA SER A 67 -12.52 6.96 4.25
C SER A 67 -11.42 6.95 3.18
N GLY A 68 -11.76 6.65 1.92
CA GLY A 68 -10.82 6.55 0.81
C GLY A 68 -9.97 5.28 0.85
N VAL A 69 -10.48 4.21 1.45
CA VAL A 69 -9.82 2.89 1.52
C VAL A 69 -10.65 1.88 0.74
N LEU A 70 -10.21 1.59 -0.49
CA LEU A 70 -10.90 0.67 -1.40
C LEU A 70 -10.36 -0.77 -1.35
N GLU A 71 -9.14 -0.97 -0.86
CA GLU A 71 -8.57 -2.29 -0.66
C GLU A 71 -8.65 -2.67 0.81
N TYR A 72 -9.39 -3.74 1.11
CA TYR A 72 -9.56 -4.24 2.47
C TYR A 72 -9.83 -5.75 2.49
N LYS A 73 -9.55 -6.39 3.62
CA LYS A 73 -9.86 -7.79 3.90
C LYS A 73 -11.02 -7.89 4.88
N GLN A 74 -11.82 -8.94 4.77
CA GLN A 74 -12.89 -9.22 5.73
C GLN A 74 -12.35 -9.48 7.14
N GLY A 75 -13.05 -8.97 8.15
CA GLY A 75 -12.68 -9.03 9.55
C GLY A 75 -11.82 -7.85 10.02
N LYS A 76 -11.65 -7.75 11.35
CA LYS A 76 -10.73 -6.79 11.98
C LYS A 76 -9.28 -7.06 11.55
N CYS A 77 -8.45 -6.03 11.62
CA CYS A 77 -7.01 -6.24 11.51
C CYS A 77 -6.51 -7.08 12.68
N LYS A 78 -5.59 -8.00 12.35
CA LYS A 78 -4.89 -8.85 13.30
C LYS A 78 -3.49 -8.26 13.42
N TRP A 79 -3.26 -7.45 14.45
CA TRP A 79 -1.93 -6.91 14.75
C TRP A 79 -1.12 -7.96 15.49
#